data_AF-A0A9B0U0Z4-F1
#
_entry.id   AF-A0A9B0U0Z4-F1
#
_cell.length_a   1.000
_cell.length_b   1.000
_cell.length_c   1.000
_cell.angle_alpha   90.00
_cell.angle_beta   90.00
_cell.angle_gamma   90.00
#
_symmetry.space_group_name_H-M   'P 1'
#
loop_
_entity.id
_entity.type
_entity.pdbx_description
1 polymer ?
#
loop_
_entity_poly.entity_id
_entity_poly.type
_entity_poly.pdbx_seq_one_letter_code
_entity_poly.pdbx_strand_id
1 'polypeptide(L)'
;MFITVMFGAGCRELVNPCCSLVTLTAHLRQRGGVPPDVTLALLAKDRHLVSLGLEEGASLAPMVGSNLLQERETYILVRILRGEDGAPTRYESLVENLDDLCPELAEELRRLSGLPPMGDGPMTWHPEPSD
;
A
#
# COMPACT_ATOMS: atom_id res chain seq x y z
N MET A 1 15.64 -13.84 9.63
CA MET A 1 15.10 -12.54 10.07
C MET A 1 13.71 -12.38 9.45
N PHE A 2 12.77 -11.68 10.07
CA PHE A 2 11.37 -11.61 9.60
C PHE A 2 10.83 -10.19 9.75
N ILE A 3 9.82 -9.86 8.96
CA ILE A 3 8.99 -8.65 9.11
C ILE A 3 7.56 -9.07 9.42
N THR A 4 6.80 -8.16 10.01
CA THR A 4 5.37 -8.39 10.28
C THR A 4 4.56 -7.62 9.24
N VAL A 5 3.68 -8.29 8.52
CA VAL A 5 2.72 -7.65 7.60
C VAL A 5 1.33 -7.77 8.18
N MET A 6 0.63 -6.64 8.29
CA MET A 6 -0.75 -6.56 8.78
C MET A 6 -1.73 -6.45 7.61
N PHE A 7 -2.86 -7.17 7.69
CA PHE A 7 -3.97 -7.10 6.74
C PHE A 7 -5.28 -7.62 7.38
N GLY A 8 -6.42 -7.35 6.75
CA GLY A 8 -7.75 -7.76 7.20
C GLY A 8 -8.13 -7.25 8.59
N ALA A 9 -8.97 -8.01 9.28
CA ALA A 9 -9.44 -7.78 10.65
C ALA A 9 -8.34 -8.01 11.72
N GLY A 10 -7.19 -7.36 11.56
CA GLY A 10 -6.05 -7.49 12.48
C GLY A 10 -5.19 -8.73 12.28
N CYS A 11 -5.28 -9.40 11.12
CA CYS A 11 -4.37 -10.49 10.78
C CYS A 11 -2.94 -9.96 10.67
N ARG A 12 -2.00 -10.71 11.24
CA ARG A 12 -0.56 -10.42 11.18
C ARG A 12 0.16 -11.64 10.65
N GLU A 13 1.01 -11.43 9.67
CA GLU A 13 1.77 -12.50 9.04
C GLU A 13 3.26 -12.19 9.07
N LEU A 14 4.03 -13.16 9.55
CA LEU A 14 5.48 -13.07 9.58
C LEU A 14 6.02 -13.59 8.25
N VAL A 15 6.60 -12.69 7.46
CA VAL A 15 7.23 -13.05 6.19
C VAL A 15 8.73 -12.83 6.27
N ASN A 16 9.49 -13.67 5.58
CA ASN A 16 10.94 -13.53 5.50
C ASN A 16 11.28 -12.57 4.35
N PRO A 17 11.80 -11.35 4.63
CA PRO A 17 12.19 -10.41 3.58
C PRO A 17 13.39 -10.91 2.75
N CYS A 18 14.13 -11.91 3.23
CA CYS A 18 15.23 -12.54 2.49
C CYS A 18 14.74 -13.51 1.39
N CYS A 19 13.44 -13.81 1.34
CA CYS A 19 12.86 -14.58 0.23
C CYS A 19 12.73 -13.71 -1.03
N SER A 20 12.50 -14.34 -2.18
CA SER A 20 12.27 -13.59 -3.41
C SER A 20 11.03 -12.70 -3.25
N LEU A 21 11.12 -11.45 -3.73
CA LEU A 21 10.00 -10.51 -3.67
C LEU A 21 8.76 -11.09 -4.35
N VAL A 22 8.94 -11.84 -5.45
CA VAL A 22 7.86 -12.53 -6.17
C VAL A 22 7.13 -13.53 -5.25
N THR A 23 7.85 -14.35 -4.49
CA THR A 23 7.25 -15.31 -3.55
C THR A 23 6.52 -14.60 -2.43
N LEU A 24 7.12 -13.54 -1.87
CA LEU A 24 6.53 -12.74 -0.81
C LEU A 24 5.23 -12.08 -1.30
N THR A 25 5.25 -11.46 -2.47
CA THR A 25 4.08 -10.83 -3.09
C THR A 25 2.99 -11.86 -3.38
N ALA A 26 3.31 -13.01 -3.98
CA ALA A 26 2.34 -14.06 -4.27
C ALA A 26 1.66 -14.59 -2.99
N HIS A 27 2.44 -14.78 -1.93
CA HIS A 27 1.93 -15.23 -0.63
C HIS A 27 0.98 -14.19 0.00
N LEU A 28 1.39 -12.92 0.03
CA LEU A 28 0.55 -11.84 0.55
C LEU A 28 -0.71 -11.62 -0.30
N ARG A 29 -0.65 -11.80 -1.62
CA ARG A 29 -1.83 -11.78 -2.51
C ARG A 29 -2.83 -12.85 -2.12
N GLN A 30 -2.34 -14.08 -1.98
CA GLN A 30 -3.17 -15.24 -1.64
C GLN A 30 -3.85 -15.04 -0.27
N ARG A 31 -3.10 -14.51 0.70
CA ARG A 31 -3.56 -14.31 2.08
C ARG A 31 -4.48 -13.09 2.23
N GLY A 32 -4.17 -12.00 1.54
CA GLY A 32 -4.97 -10.78 1.50
C GLY A 32 -6.17 -10.84 0.54
N GLY A 33 -6.32 -11.92 -0.22
CA GLY A 33 -7.42 -12.08 -1.19
C GLY A 33 -7.38 -11.05 -2.33
N VAL A 34 -6.18 -10.60 -2.72
CA VAL A 34 -6.01 -9.53 -3.70
C VAL A 34 -5.98 -10.10 -5.13
N PRO A 35 -6.78 -9.55 -6.06
CA PRO A 35 -6.78 -9.98 -7.45
C PRO A 35 -5.40 -9.82 -8.11
N PRO A 36 -5.06 -10.65 -9.12
CA PRO A 36 -3.78 -10.53 -9.83
C PRO A 36 -3.63 -9.18 -10.55
N ASP A 37 -4.73 -8.60 -11.02
CA ASP A 37 -4.76 -7.33 -11.76
C ASP A 37 -4.47 -6.09 -10.89
N VAL A 38 -4.53 -6.25 -9.56
CA VAL A 38 -4.33 -5.16 -8.61
C VAL A 38 -2.86 -5.13 -8.19
N THR A 39 -2.23 -3.95 -8.18
CA THR A 39 -0.85 -3.83 -7.70
C THR A 39 -0.84 -3.87 -6.18
N LEU A 40 0.07 -4.64 -5.56
CA LEU A 40 0.25 -4.63 -4.11
C LEU A 40 1.38 -3.70 -3.69
N ALA A 41 1.29 -3.20 -2.47
CA ALA A 41 2.34 -2.44 -1.81
C ALA A 41 2.35 -2.72 -0.30
N LEU A 42 3.47 -2.40 0.33
CA LEU A 42 3.66 -2.42 1.77
C LEU A 42 3.90 -0.99 2.25
N LEU A 43 3.09 -0.51 3.18
CA LEU A 43 3.29 0.76 3.85
C LEU A 43 3.96 0.53 5.19
N ALA A 44 5.15 1.09 5.37
CA ALA A 44 5.87 1.07 6.62
C ALA A 44 5.35 2.14 7.60
N LYS A 45 5.66 1.98 8.88
CA LYS A 45 5.22 2.90 9.95
C LYS A 45 5.78 4.32 9.80
N ASP A 46 6.93 4.46 9.15
CA ASP A 46 7.56 5.73 8.80
C ASP A 46 6.93 6.39 7.56
N ARG A 47 5.77 5.91 7.09
CA ARG A 47 5.07 6.38 5.88
C ARG A 47 5.83 6.09 4.58
N HIS A 48 6.79 5.16 4.61
CA HIS A 48 7.47 4.71 3.40
C HIS A 48 6.66 3.62 2.69
N LEU A 49 6.17 3.92 1.48
CA LEU A 49 5.45 2.96 0.65
C LEU A 49 6.42 2.19 -0.25
N VAL A 50 6.43 0.88 -0.12
CA VAL A 50 7.19 -0.05 -0.98
C VAL A 50 6.22 -0.75 -1.92
N SER A 51 6.25 -0.40 -3.21
CA SER A 51 5.45 -1.10 -4.21
C SER A 51 5.99 -2.51 -4.44
N LEU A 52 5.12 -3.51 -4.33
CA LEU A 52 5.38 -4.91 -4.63
C LEU A 52 4.94 -5.28 -6.05
N GLY A 53 4.54 -4.30 -6.87
CA GLY A 53 4.21 -4.50 -8.27
C GLY A 53 5.42 -4.90 -9.10
N LEU A 54 5.24 -5.87 -9.99
CA LEU A 54 6.11 -5.97 -11.16
C LEU A 54 5.78 -4.78 -12.05
N GLU A 55 6.54 -3.68 -11.94
CA GLU A 55 6.59 -2.73 -13.04
C GLU A 55 7.17 -3.47 -14.24
N GLU A 56 6.42 -3.50 -15.35
CA GLU A 56 6.71 -4.22 -16.60
C GLU A 56 7.90 -3.60 -17.38
N GLY A 57 8.94 -3.19 -16.67
CA GLY A 57 10.11 -2.47 -17.20
C GLY A 57 11.20 -2.18 -16.16
N ALA A 58 10.92 -2.32 -14.85
CA ALA A 58 11.96 -2.28 -13.83
C ALA A 58 12.66 -3.64 -13.81
N SER A 59 13.85 -3.68 -14.42
CA SER A 59 14.76 -4.82 -14.49
C SER A 59 14.56 -5.83 -13.37
N LEU A 60 14.26 -7.08 -13.77
CA LEU A 60 14.23 -8.29 -12.96
C LEU A 60 15.61 -8.61 -12.34
N ALA A 61 16.21 -7.65 -11.64
CA ALA A 61 17.20 -7.99 -10.65
C ALA A 61 16.41 -8.65 -9.50
N PRO A 62 16.84 -9.81 -8.98
CA PRO A 62 16.28 -10.38 -7.77
C PRO A 62 16.61 -9.41 -6.63
N MET A 63 15.77 -8.38 -6.48
CA MET A 63 15.89 -7.47 -5.36
C MET A 63 15.42 -8.25 -4.16
N VAL A 64 16.36 -8.58 -3.28
CA VAL A 64 16.04 -9.21 -2.01
C VAL A 64 15.20 -8.20 -1.24
N GLY A 65 14.04 -8.60 -0.74
CA GLY A 65 13.15 -7.73 0.03
C GLY A 65 13.88 -7.04 1.18
N SER A 66 14.96 -7.63 1.70
CA SER A 66 15.87 -7.08 2.70
C SER A 66 16.47 -5.71 2.37
N ASN A 67 16.58 -5.32 1.10
CA ASN A 67 17.09 -3.98 0.74
C ASN A 67 16.02 -2.89 0.87
N LEU A 68 14.74 -3.26 0.75
CA LEU A 68 13.60 -2.34 0.79
C LEU A 68 12.85 -2.39 2.13
N LEU A 69 12.87 -3.55 2.78
CA LEU A 69 12.11 -3.85 3.98
C LEU A 69 13.08 -3.93 5.14
N GLN A 70 12.98 -2.94 6.03
CA GLN A 70 13.60 -2.99 7.34
C GLN A 70 13.13 -4.21 8.12
N GLU A 71 14.11 -4.94 8.62
CA GLU A 71 13.94 -6.16 9.39
C GLU A 71 13.29 -5.87 10.75
N ARG A 72 12.40 -6.74 11.22
CA ARG A 72 11.62 -6.58 12.47
C ARG A 72 10.66 -5.39 12.49
N GLU A 73 10.48 -4.72 11.36
CA GLU A 73 9.51 -3.65 11.21
C GLU A 73 8.10 -4.23 10.95
N THR A 74 7.09 -3.40 11.18
CA THR A 74 5.68 -3.72 10.87
C THR A 74 5.23 -2.94 9.65
N TYR A 75 4.71 -3.67 8.66
CA TYR A 75 4.18 -3.12 7.43
C TYR A 75 2.68 -3.39 7.34
N ILE A 76 2.00 -2.53 6.61
CA ILE A 76 0.57 -2.63 6.33
C ILE A 76 0.41 -2.99 4.87
N LEU A 77 -0.41 -4.00 4.61
CA LEU A 77 -0.68 -4.42 3.25
C LEU A 77 -1.65 -3.43 2.59
N VAL A 78 -1.23 -2.89 1.46
CA VAL A 78 -1.95 -1.89 0.69
C VAL A 78 -2.16 -2.42 -0.72
N ARG A 79 -3.35 -2.19 -1.26
CA ARG A 79 -3.64 -2.44 -2.67
C ARG A 79 -3.71 -1.11 -3.42
N ILE A 80 -3.09 -1.09 -4.59
CA ILE A 80 -3.05 0.05 -5.49
C ILE A 80 -3.97 -0.26 -6.66
N LEU A 81 -5.05 0.49 -6.74
CA LEU A 81 -5.97 0.49 -7.86
C LEU A 81 -5.43 1.44 -8.92
N ARG A 82 -5.31 0.94 -10.14
CA ARG A 82 -4.89 1.74 -11.30
C ARG A 82 -6.15 2.18 -12.06
N GLY A 83 -6.15 3.42 -12.53
CA GLY A 83 -7.21 3.96 -13.38
C GLY A 83 -7.08 3.50 -14.83
N GLU A 84 -7.97 3.99 -15.68
CA GLU A 84 -8.00 3.70 -17.14
C GLU A 84 -6.68 4.06 -17.85
N ASP A 85 -5.96 5.06 -17.35
CA ASP A 85 -4.67 5.53 -17.85
C ASP A 85 -3.48 4.65 -17.40
N GLY A 86 -3.71 3.60 -16.60
CA GLY A 86 -2.67 2.74 -16.04
C GLY A 86 -1.89 3.35 -14.86
N ALA A 87 -2.12 4.63 -14.57
CA ALA A 87 -1.58 5.34 -13.41
C ALA A 87 -2.24 4.87 -12.10
N PRO A 88 -1.50 4.82 -10.97
CA PRO A 88 -2.07 4.52 -9.66
C PRO A 88 -2.99 5.66 -9.24
N THR A 89 -4.29 5.38 -9.17
CA THR A 89 -5.32 6.38 -8.84
C THR A 89 -5.74 6.29 -7.39
N ARG A 90 -5.64 5.12 -6.76
CA ARG A 90 -6.11 4.94 -5.39
C ARG A 90 -5.31 3.88 -4.64
N TYR A 91 -4.97 4.22 -3.40
CA TYR A 91 -4.25 3.37 -2.46
C TYR A 91 -5.20 3.01 -1.32
N GLU A 92 -5.51 1.72 -1.18
CA GLU A 92 -6.41 1.22 -0.15
C GLU A 92 -5.67 0.26 0.78
N SER A 93 -5.77 0.54 2.08
CA SER A 93 -5.35 -0.41 3.10
C SER A 93 -6.23 -1.65 3.06
N LEU A 94 -5.61 -2.83 3.17
CA LEU A 94 -6.33 -4.07 3.44
C LEU A 94 -6.53 -4.32 4.92
N VAL A 95 -5.90 -3.54 5.80
CA VAL A 95 -6.15 -3.57 7.24
C VAL A 95 -7.45 -2.83 7.55
N GLU A 96 -8.33 -3.50 8.27
CA GLU A 96 -9.56 -2.90 8.82
C GLU A 96 -9.22 -1.94 9.95
N ASN A 97 -9.99 -0.85 10.06
CA ASN A 97 -9.80 0.17 11.10
C ASN A 97 -8.37 0.75 11.10
N LEU A 98 -7.76 0.91 9.91
CA LEU A 98 -6.44 1.54 9.82
C LEU A 98 -6.45 2.94 10.44
N ASP A 99 -7.53 3.70 10.24
CA ASP A 99 -7.68 5.04 10.80
C ASP A 99 -7.67 5.03 12.35
N ASP A 100 -8.14 3.96 12.99
CA ASP A 100 -8.10 3.78 14.45
C ASP A 100 -6.74 3.29 14.94
N LEU A 101 -6.07 2.43 14.15
CA LEU A 101 -4.78 1.84 14.50
C LEU A 101 -3.62 2.81 14.31
N CYS A 102 -3.59 3.50 13.18
CA CYS A 102 -2.53 4.38 12.70
C CYS A 102 -3.13 5.46 11.76
N PRO A 103 -3.77 6.50 12.31
CA PRO A 103 -4.38 7.56 11.51
C PRO A 103 -3.38 8.24 10.57
N GLU A 104 -2.11 8.32 10.95
CA GLU A 104 -1.05 8.93 10.13
C GLU A 104 -0.79 8.13 8.83
N LEU A 105 -0.92 6.80 8.89
CA LEU A 105 -0.75 5.94 7.72
C LEU A 105 -2.00 5.98 6.83
N ALA A 106 -3.18 6.06 7.43
CA ALA A 106 -4.43 6.24 6.68
C ALA A 106 -4.43 7.58 5.92
N GLU A 107 -3.95 8.66 6.55
CA GLU A 107 -3.80 9.97 5.93
C GLU A 107 -2.80 9.94 4.77
N GLU A 108 -1.67 9.26 4.94
CA GLU A 108 -0.68 9.11 3.87
C GLU A 108 -1.29 8.41 2.64
N LEU A 109 -2.06 7.32 2.83
CA LEU A 109 -2.73 6.63 1.72
C LEU A 109 -3.73 7.52 0.99
N ARG A 110 -4.44 8.38 1.72
CA ARG A 110 -5.36 9.36 1.13
C ARG A 110 -4.60 10.41 0.33
N ARG A 111 -3.51 10.94 0.89
CA ARG A 111 -2.63 11.90 0.21
C ARG A 111 -2.09 11.32 -1.10
N LEU A 112 -1.61 10.08 -1.06
CA LEU A 112 -1.14 9.35 -2.25
C LEU A 112 -2.28 9.12 -3.27
N SER A 113 -3.51 8.94 -2.79
CA SER A 113 -4.71 8.81 -3.64
C SER A 113 -5.28 10.14 -4.12
N GLY A 114 -4.70 11.29 -3.73
CA GLY A 114 -5.27 12.61 -4.00
C GLY A 114 -6.63 12.87 -3.33
N LEU A 115 -6.96 12.12 -2.27
CA LEU A 115 -8.23 12.29 -1.53
C LEU A 115 -8.09 13.36 -0.43
N PRO A 116 -9.16 14.11 -0.14
CA PRO A 116 -9.15 15.09 0.93
C PRO A 116 -8.96 14.44 2.32
N PRO A 117 -8.32 15.14 3.28
CA PRO A 117 -8.17 14.66 4.67
C PRO A 117 -9.54 14.51 5.37
N MET A 118 -9.62 13.63 6.38
CA MET A 118 -10.91 13.22 6.98
C MET A 118 -11.56 14.24 7.93
N GLY A 119 -10.97 15.41 8.16
CA GLY A 119 -11.56 16.50 8.93
C GLY A 119 -10.78 17.80 8.65
N ASP A 120 -11.39 18.97 8.43
CA ASP A 120 -12.72 19.47 8.79
C ASP A 120 -13.34 20.31 7.64
N GLY A 121 -14.63 20.08 7.33
CA GLY A 121 -15.52 21.05 6.70
C GLY A 121 -15.47 21.24 5.17
N PRO A 122 -16.59 21.67 4.54
CA PRO A 122 -16.70 21.78 3.08
C PRO A 122 -16.00 23.04 2.59
N MET A 123 -14.83 22.90 1.97
CA MET A 123 -14.21 24.01 1.25
C MET A 123 -14.74 24.02 -0.20
N THR A 124 -15.92 24.63 -0.33
CA THR A 124 -16.39 25.42 -1.47
C THR A 124 -16.00 24.94 -2.87
N TRP A 125 -16.95 24.27 -3.54
CA TRP A 125 -17.08 24.37 -4.98
C TRP A 125 -17.24 25.84 -5.37
N HIS A 126 -16.25 26.41 -6.05
CA HIS A 126 -16.42 27.61 -6.83
C HIS A 126 -16.78 27.18 -8.26
N PRO A 127 -18.01 27.41 -8.75
CA PRO A 127 -18.22 27.37 -10.18
C PRO A 127 -17.45 28.54 -10.80
N GLU A 128 -16.58 28.25 -11.77
CA GLU A 128 -15.91 29.28 -12.56
C GLU A 128 -16.95 30.20 -13.22
N PRO A 129 -16.74 31.53 -13.22
CA PRO A 129 -17.61 32.42 -13.97
C PRO A 129 -17.40 32.16 -15.47
N SER A 130 -18.46 31.76 -16.15
CA SER A 130 -18.50 31.77 -17.62
C SER A 130 -18.47 33.22 -18.10
N ASP A 131 -17.48 33.54 -18.94
CA ASP A 131 -17.47 34.72 -19.81
C ASP A 131 -18.30 34.44 -21.08
#